data_AF-A0AAX6HP84-F1
#
_entry.id   AF-A0AAX6HP84-F1
#
_cell.length_a   1.000
_cell.length_b   1.000
_cell.length_c   1.000
_cell.angle_alpha   90.00
_cell.angle_beta   90.00
_cell.angle_gamma   90.00
#
_symmetry.space_group_name_H-M   'P 1'
#
loop_
_entity.id
_entity.type
_entity.pdbx_description
1 polymer ?
#
loop_
_entity_poly.entity_id
_entity_poly.type
_entity_poly.pdbx_seq_one_letter_code
_entity_poly.pdbx_strand_id
1 'polypeptide(L)'
;MDEEPSASEEAPAAREEEEAASSGHHEGLLFSLRYLGVWDLLAVERVCRSLRFAVQSDSLLWKCIHIDGPPLSERITDEALLRLAQKAQGWLQCLSLVDCSKITDDGLRRVLEISPRLQKLSVSGCRRLSIEGLIHNLKAFESSGLSSGFTGIKQLKLGRLFSLLPEHYEDLRSLLGRNEVGCQPIASKPQFYHCGVSSLACDDDRAIDIEICPECQNLKFVYDCPSESCRAKGLDHCRACDSCIIRCSQCGRCMKDCR
;
A
#
# COMPACT_ATOMS: atom_id res chain seq x y z
N MET A 1 -21.45 -47.25 -63.61
CA MET A 1 -22.22 -47.47 -62.37
C MET A 1 -21.29 -47.04 -61.26
N ASP A 2 -21.61 -45.85 -60.78
CA ASP A 2 -21.01 -45.11 -59.69
C ASP A 2 -20.98 -45.94 -58.40
N GLU A 3 -19.92 -45.77 -57.60
CA GLU A 3 -19.98 -45.41 -56.17
C GLU A 3 -18.55 -45.44 -55.56
N GLU A 4 -18.05 -44.26 -55.17
CA GLU A 4 -17.17 -44.09 -54.00
C GLU A 4 -17.98 -44.38 -52.72
N PRO A 5 -17.40 -44.85 -51.59
CA PRO A 5 -16.58 -44.01 -50.68
C PRO A 5 -15.51 -44.85 -49.89
N SER A 6 -14.69 -44.41 -48.95
CA SER A 6 -14.26 -43.13 -48.38
C SER A 6 -12.96 -43.42 -47.63
N ALA A 7 -12.00 -42.51 -47.71
CA ALA A 7 -10.80 -42.54 -46.87
C ALA A 7 -11.16 -42.21 -45.41
N SER A 8 -10.59 -42.95 -44.46
CA SER A 8 -10.38 -42.44 -43.11
C SER A 8 -8.95 -42.78 -42.68
N GLU A 9 -8.15 -41.73 -42.56
CA GLU A 9 -6.80 -41.72 -42.03
C GLU A 9 -6.84 -41.98 -40.52
N GLU A 10 -6.16 -43.03 -40.06
CA GLU A 10 -5.84 -43.21 -38.63
C GLU A 10 -4.69 -42.27 -38.26
N ALA A 11 -5.02 -41.19 -37.54
CA ALA A 11 -4.06 -40.31 -36.88
C ALA A 11 -3.53 -40.96 -35.58
N PRO A 12 -2.28 -40.64 -35.17
CA PRO A 12 -1.67 -41.29 -34.02
C PRO A 12 -2.30 -40.79 -32.72
N ALA A 13 -2.65 -41.72 -31.84
CA ALA A 13 -3.10 -41.45 -30.48
C ALA A 13 -2.02 -40.68 -29.71
N ALA A 14 -2.21 -39.36 -29.60
CA ALA A 14 -1.50 -38.54 -28.64
C ALA A 14 -1.88 -39.06 -27.24
N ARG A 15 -0.89 -39.60 -26.54
CA ARG A 15 -0.99 -39.86 -25.10
C ARG A 15 -1.20 -38.51 -24.43
N GLU A 16 -2.44 -38.23 -24.06
CA GLU A 16 -2.75 -37.26 -23.02
C GLU A 16 -2.11 -37.79 -21.74
N GLU A 17 -0.94 -37.27 -21.42
CA GLU A 17 -0.43 -37.30 -20.05
C GLU A 17 -1.35 -36.40 -19.23
N GLU A 18 -2.49 -36.96 -18.84
CA GLU A 18 -3.26 -36.52 -17.69
C GLU A 18 -2.43 -36.88 -16.44
N GLU A 19 -1.35 -36.12 -16.24
CA GLU A 19 -0.64 -36.10 -14.98
C GLU A 19 -1.55 -35.38 -13.98
N ALA A 20 -2.53 -36.12 -13.49
CA ALA A 20 -3.29 -35.80 -12.29
C ALA A 20 -2.28 -35.71 -11.14
N ALA A 21 -1.65 -34.55 -10.99
CA ALA A 21 -0.87 -34.19 -9.83
C ALA A 21 -1.83 -33.96 -8.66
N SER A 22 -2.46 -35.03 -8.17
CA SER A 22 -3.05 -35.07 -6.84
C SER A 22 -1.94 -35.17 -5.79
N SER A 23 -1.03 -34.19 -5.77
CA SER A 23 -0.47 -33.75 -4.50
C SER A 23 -1.28 -32.52 -4.10
N GLY A 24 -2.55 -32.76 -3.75
CA GLY A 24 -3.40 -31.73 -3.16
C GLY A 24 -2.65 -31.22 -1.93
N HIS A 25 -2.09 -30.01 -2.04
CA HIS A 25 -1.44 -29.39 -0.91
C HIS A 25 -2.47 -29.33 0.20
N HIS A 26 -2.05 -29.66 1.42
CA HIS A 26 -2.92 -29.54 2.58
C HIS A 26 -3.54 -28.14 2.58
N GLU A 27 -4.87 -28.02 2.66
CA GLU A 27 -5.55 -26.72 2.57
C GLU A 27 -4.95 -25.71 3.54
N GLY A 28 -4.51 -26.18 4.72
CA GLY A 28 -3.78 -25.38 5.70
C GLY A 28 -2.54 -24.66 5.17
N LEU A 29 -1.80 -25.26 4.21
CA LEU A 29 -0.69 -24.58 3.55
C LEU A 29 -1.19 -23.41 2.71
N LEU A 30 -2.27 -23.58 1.95
CA LEU A 30 -2.88 -22.49 1.17
C LEU A 30 -3.44 -21.39 2.09
N PHE A 31 -4.06 -21.77 3.21
CA PHE A 31 -4.49 -20.82 4.23
C PHE A 31 -3.31 -20.04 4.82
N SER A 32 -2.13 -20.66 4.98
CA SER A 32 -0.95 -19.97 5.51
C SER A 32 -0.40 -18.89 4.57
N LEU A 33 -0.61 -19.01 3.25
CA LEU A 33 -0.10 -18.05 2.26
C LEU A 33 -0.60 -16.62 2.48
N ARG A 34 -1.82 -16.45 3.04
CA ARG A 34 -2.40 -15.12 3.32
C ARG A 34 -1.63 -14.31 4.36
N TYR A 35 -0.77 -14.96 5.14
CA TYR A 35 0.07 -14.33 6.17
C TYR A 35 1.46 -13.97 5.65
N LEU A 36 1.78 -14.36 4.40
CA LEU A 36 3.08 -14.12 3.80
C LEU A 36 3.15 -12.73 3.17
N GLY A 37 4.34 -12.12 3.23
CA GLY A 37 4.62 -10.87 2.54
C GLY A 37 4.85 -11.09 1.04
N VAL A 38 4.94 -10.00 0.28
CA VAL A 38 5.19 -10.01 -1.16
C VAL A 38 6.43 -10.84 -1.51
N TRP A 39 7.53 -10.66 -0.76
CA TRP A 39 8.77 -11.37 -1.01
C TRP A 39 8.61 -12.89 -0.84
N ASP A 40 7.94 -13.31 0.23
CA ASP A 40 7.71 -14.73 0.54
C ASP A 40 6.78 -15.38 -0.49
N LEU A 41 5.71 -14.68 -0.90
CA LEU A 41 4.82 -15.15 -1.96
C LEU A 41 5.57 -15.36 -3.28
N LEU A 42 6.44 -14.41 -3.66
CA LEU A 42 7.30 -14.55 -4.84
C LEU A 42 8.30 -15.69 -4.71
N ALA A 43 8.79 -15.98 -3.50
CA ALA A 43 9.64 -17.14 -3.24
C ALA A 43 8.85 -18.46 -3.39
N VAL A 44 7.62 -18.52 -2.88
CA VAL A 44 6.71 -19.68 -3.01
C VAL A 44 6.43 -20.02 -4.48
N GLU A 45 6.25 -19.01 -5.34
CA GLU A 45 6.09 -19.23 -6.80
C GLU A 45 7.27 -19.93 -7.48
N ARG A 46 8.43 -19.98 -6.82
CA ARG A 46 9.65 -20.59 -7.35
C ARG A 46 9.89 -22.02 -6.84
N VAL A 47 9.08 -22.50 -5.89
CA VAL A 47 9.26 -23.82 -5.26
C VAL A 47 8.82 -24.95 -6.21
N CYS A 48 7.58 -24.91 -6.70
CA CYS A 48 7.06 -25.90 -7.63
C CYS A 48 5.93 -25.33 -8.52
N ARG A 49 5.56 -26.05 -9.58
CA ARG A 49 4.50 -25.62 -10.52
C ARG A 49 3.14 -25.43 -9.83
N SER A 50 2.81 -26.31 -8.88
CA SER A 50 1.53 -26.26 -8.17
C SER A 50 1.44 -25.06 -7.22
N LEU A 51 2.48 -24.79 -6.41
CA LEU A 51 2.52 -23.61 -5.55
C LEU A 51 2.54 -22.30 -6.36
N ARG A 52 3.25 -22.29 -7.48
CA ARG A 52 3.18 -21.18 -8.44
C ARG A 52 1.75 -20.93 -8.90
N PHE A 53 1.07 -21.97 -9.35
CA PHE A 53 -0.32 -21.87 -9.79
C PHE A 53 -1.21 -21.34 -8.65
N ALA A 54 -1.11 -21.92 -7.45
CA ALA A 54 -1.91 -21.51 -6.29
C ALA A 54 -1.77 -20.03 -5.95
N VAL A 55 -0.53 -19.50 -5.92
CA VAL A 55 -0.26 -18.08 -5.63
C VAL A 55 -0.73 -17.16 -6.77
N GLN A 56 -0.62 -17.60 -8.02
CA GLN A 56 -1.02 -16.80 -9.18
C GLN A 56 -2.53 -16.78 -9.42
N SER A 57 -3.24 -17.86 -9.04
CA SER A 57 -4.69 -17.97 -9.19
C SER A 57 -5.46 -17.22 -8.11
N ASP A 58 -4.88 -17.03 -6.92
CA ASP A 58 -5.53 -16.36 -5.80
C ASP A 58 -5.21 -14.86 -5.77
N SER A 59 -6.10 -14.05 -6.34
CA SER A 59 -5.99 -12.59 -6.36
C SER A 59 -6.07 -11.95 -4.97
N LEU A 60 -6.65 -12.64 -3.98
CA LEU A 60 -6.81 -12.10 -2.62
C LEU A 60 -5.49 -12.04 -1.85
N LEU A 61 -4.52 -12.89 -2.20
CA LEU A 61 -3.15 -12.80 -1.67
C LEU A 61 -2.50 -11.45 -2.00
N TRP A 62 -2.94 -10.80 -3.07
CA TRP A 62 -2.40 -9.55 -3.59
C TRP A 62 -3.29 -8.34 -3.26
N LYS A 63 -4.29 -8.51 -2.40
CA LYS A 63 -5.20 -7.45 -1.93
C LYS A 63 -4.44 -6.31 -1.23
N CYS A 64 -3.33 -6.64 -0.58
CA CYS A 64 -2.46 -5.69 0.10
C CYS A 64 -1.02 -5.94 -0.35
N ILE A 65 -0.43 -4.97 -1.04
CA ILE A 65 0.97 -5.03 -1.48
C ILE A 65 1.77 -4.09 -0.58
N HIS A 66 2.68 -4.65 0.20
CA HIS A 66 3.60 -3.89 1.03
C HIS A 66 5.03 -4.16 0.57
N ILE A 67 5.70 -3.12 0.11
CA ILE A 67 7.09 -3.16 -0.33
C ILE A 67 7.87 -2.19 0.55
N ASP A 68 8.74 -2.75 1.38
CA ASP A 68 9.66 -2.02 2.21
C ASP A 68 11.02 -2.72 2.25
N GLY A 69 12.02 -1.98 2.75
CA GLY A 69 13.34 -2.50 3.02
C GLY A 69 14.16 -2.94 1.79
N PRO A 70 15.49 -2.89 1.89
CA PRO A 70 16.35 -3.52 0.90
C PRO A 70 16.27 -5.05 0.97
N PRO A 71 16.48 -5.77 -0.15
CA PRO A 71 16.81 -5.23 -1.47
C PRO A 71 15.58 -4.92 -2.36
N LEU A 72 14.36 -5.25 -1.92
CA LEU A 72 13.18 -5.16 -2.78
C LEU A 72 12.84 -3.70 -3.13
N SER A 73 12.80 -2.80 -2.15
CA SER A 73 12.47 -1.38 -2.36
C SER A 73 13.47 -0.66 -3.28
N GLU A 74 14.76 -1.03 -3.21
CA GLU A 74 15.82 -0.46 -4.04
C GLU A 74 15.80 -0.96 -5.50
N ARG A 75 15.17 -2.10 -5.73
CA ARG A 75 15.21 -2.80 -7.03
C ARG A 75 13.91 -2.71 -7.81
N ILE A 76 12.77 -2.55 -7.14
CA ILE A 76 11.48 -2.51 -7.81
C ILE A 76 11.41 -1.34 -8.80
N THR A 77 10.92 -1.62 -10.00
CA THR A 77 10.69 -0.64 -11.07
C THR A 77 9.20 -0.45 -11.29
N ASP A 78 8.83 0.61 -12.01
CA ASP A 78 7.43 0.85 -12.41
C ASP A 78 6.78 -0.37 -13.08
N GLU A 79 7.54 -1.03 -13.96
CA GLU A 79 7.08 -2.24 -14.66
C GLU A 79 6.91 -3.44 -13.72
N ALA A 80 7.82 -3.64 -12.77
CA ALA A 80 7.70 -4.70 -11.79
C ALA A 80 6.52 -4.46 -10.84
N LEU A 81 6.32 -3.21 -10.41
CA LEU A 81 5.20 -2.81 -9.58
C LEU A 81 3.85 -3.02 -10.30
N LEU A 82 3.77 -2.64 -11.57
CA LEU A 82 2.58 -2.86 -12.38
C LEU A 82 2.21 -4.34 -12.48
N ARG A 83 3.21 -5.22 -12.73
CA ARG A 83 2.99 -6.68 -12.75
C ARG A 83 2.50 -7.23 -11.42
N LEU A 84 3.00 -6.70 -10.30
CA LEU A 84 2.51 -7.10 -8.97
C LEU A 84 1.06 -6.67 -8.77
N ALA A 85 0.71 -5.43 -9.14
CA ALA A 85 -0.66 -4.94 -9.04
C ALA A 85 -1.64 -5.73 -9.94
N GLN A 86 -1.20 -6.17 -11.13
CA GLN A 86 -2.01 -7.02 -12.02
C GLN A 86 -2.39 -8.37 -11.38
N LYS A 87 -1.56 -8.92 -10.50
CA LYS A 87 -1.89 -10.17 -9.78
C LYS A 87 -3.13 -10.02 -8.89
N ALA A 88 -3.43 -8.81 -8.43
CA ALA A 88 -4.64 -8.52 -7.66
C ALA A 88 -5.91 -8.45 -8.50
N GLN A 89 -5.82 -8.42 -9.84
CA GLN A 89 -6.98 -8.42 -10.75
C GLN A 89 -8.05 -7.38 -10.38
N GLY A 90 -7.63 -6.16 -10.01
CA GLY A 90 -8.52 -5.07 -9.59
C GLY A 90 -9.00 -5.13 -8.13
N TRP A 91 -8.58 -6.13 -7.35
CA TRP A 91 -8.91 -6.27 -5.92
C TRP A 91 -7.89 -5.62 -4.98
N LEU A 92 -6.87 -4.94 -5.50
CA LEU A 92 -5.89 -4.22 -4.70
C LEU A 92 -6.59 -3.13 -3.87
N GLN A 93 -6.45 -3.19 -2.54
CA GLN A 93 -7.02 -2.23 -1.60
C GLN A 93 -5.96 -1.42 -0.87
N CYS A 94 -4.78 -1.99 -0.65
CA CYS A 94 -3.68 -1.34 0.05
C CYS A 94 -2.40 -1.45 -0.75
N LEU A 95 -1.73 -0.31 -0.98
CA LEU A 95 -0.42 -0.24 -1.60
C LEU A 95 0.52 0.56 -0.71
N SER A 96 1.61 -0.07 -0.29
CA SER A 96 2.70 0.54 0.46
C SER A 96 3.98 0.48 -0.33
N LEU A 97 4.57 1.65 -0.57
CA LEU A 97 5.85 1.82 -1.21
C LEU A 97 6.74 2.61 -0.26
N VAL A 98 7.55 1.89 0.51
CA VAL A 98 8.48 2.49 1.47
C VAL A 98 9.88 2.47 0.88
N ASP A 99 10.50 3.64 0.78
CA ASP A 99 11.85 3.84 0.24
C ASP A 99 12.05 3.30 -1.19
N CYS A 100 10.97 3.23 -1.97
CA CYS A 100 10.99 2.73 -3.35
C CYS A 100 11.52 3.79 -4.33
N SER A 101 12.84 4.01 -4.31
CA SER A 101 13.51 5.14 -5.00
C SER A 101 13.43 5.12 -6.53
N LYS A 102 13.00 4.02 -7.15
CA LYS A 102 12.89 3.86 -8.61
C LYS A 102 11.46 4.03 -9.14
N ILE A 103 10.46 4.13 -8.26
CA ILE A 103 9.06 4.30 -8.66
C ILE A 103 8.79 5.76 -9.00
N THR A 104 8.14 5.99 -10.14
CA THR A 104 7.84 7.33 -10.68
C THR A 104 6.35 7.65 -10.68
N ASP A 105 6.02 8.92 -10.94
CA ASP A 105 4.63 9.37 -11.06
C ASP A 105 3.88 8.61 -12.18
N ASP A 106 4.56 8.19 -13.26
CA ASP A 106 3.96 7.34 -14.31
C ASP A 106 3.67 5.92 -13.82
N GLY A 107 4.62 5.32 -13.10
CA GLY A 107 4.44 3.98 -12.52
C GLY A 107 3.26 3.94 -11.57
N LEU A 108 3.15 4.94 -10.68
CA LEU A 108 2.02 5.05 -9.77
C LEU A 108 0.70 5.26 -10.51
N ARG A 109 0.65 6.12 -11.53
CA ARG A 109 -0.53 6.33 -12.37
C ARG A 109 -1.04 5.02 -12.97
N ARG A 110 -0.17 4.24 -13.63
CA ARG A 110 -0.55 2.97 -14.26
C ARG A 110 -1.11 1.96 -13.27
N VAL A 111 -0.59 1.95 -12.04
CA VAL A 111 -1.12 1.08 -10.97
C VAL A 111 -2.51 1.53 -10.53
N LEU A 112 -2.75 2.84 -10.38
CA LEU A 112 -4.05 3.39 -10.02
C LEU A 112 -5.12 3.09 -11.07
N GLU A 113 -4.78 3.17 -12.36
CA GLU A 113 -5.68 2.87 -13.49
C GLU A 113 -6.24 1.44 -13.44
N ILE A 114 -5.45 0.46 -12.99
CA ILE A 114 -5.87 -0.95 -12.90
C ILE A 114 -6.40 -1.34 -11.51
N SER A 115 -6.41 -0.42 -10.54
CA SER A 115 -6.70 -0.69 -9.14
C SER A 115 -7.85 0.18 -8.61
N PRO A 116 -9.07 0.09 -9.19
CA PRO A 116 -10.19 0.99 -8.86
C PRO A 116 -10.69 0.85 -7.40
N ARG A 117 -10.30 -0.22 -6.71
CA ARG A 117 -10.64 -0.50 -5.30
C ARG A 117 -9.58 -0.04 -4.31
N LEU A 118 -8.51 0.62 -4.77
CA LEU A 118 -7.44 1.08 -3.88
C LEU A 118 -8.00 2.13 -2.91
N GLN A 119 -7.75 1.93 -1.62
CA GLN A 119 -8.24 2.80 -0.54
C GLN A 119 -7.10 3.32 0.34
N LYS A 120 -6.00 2.58 0.44
CA LYS A 120 -4.84 2.93 1.26
C LYS A 120 -3.60 3.02 0.39
N LEU A 121 -2.97 4.18 0.36
CA LEU A 121 -1.74 4.43 -0.39
C LEU A 121 -0.66 4.99 0.55
N SER A 122 0.51 4.36 0.58
CA SER A 122 1.70 4.91 1.21
C SER A 122 2.82 5.01 0.18
N VAL A 123 3.45 6.18 0.11
CA VAL A 123 4.57 6.50 -0.80
C VAL A 123 5.78 7.03 -0.02
N SER A 124 5.87 6.67 1.25
CA SER A 124 6.89 7.16 2.16
C SER A 124 8.30 6.86 1.66
N GLY A 125 9.17 7.88 1.57
CA GLY A 125 10.55 7.67 1.15
C GLY A 125 10.76 7.52 -0.37
N CYS A 126 9.70 7.59 -1.18
CA CYS A 126 9.80 7.50 -2.64
C CYS A 126 10.31 8.81 -3.25
N ARG A 127 11.62 8.88 -3.54
CA ARG A 127 12.32 10.11 -3.98
C ARG A 127 11.99 10.59 -5.41
N ARG A 128 11.39 9.73 -6.23
CA ARG A 128 11.05 10.03 -7.63
C ARG A 128 9.57 10.34 -7.84
N LEU A 129 8.81 10.42 -6.74
CA LEU A 129 7.45 10.90 -6.74
C LEU A 129 7.45 12.38 -6.34
N SER A 130 6.66 13.17 -7.06
CA SER A 130 6.45 14.59 -6.76
C SER A 130 5.10 14.80 -6.09
N ILE A 131 4.95 15.89 -5.33
CA ILE A 131 3.65 16.18 -4.71
C ILE A 131 2.61 16.55 -5.79
N GLU A 132 3.04 17.29 -6.81
CA GLU A 132 2.22 17.70 -7.95
C GLU A 132 1.77 16.49 -8.76
N GLY A 133 2.70 15.56 -9.05
CA GLY A 133 2.42 14.31 -9.75
C GLY A 133 1.47 13.41 -8.96
N LEU A 134 1.64 13.33 -7.63
CA LEU A 134 0.72 12.60 -6.77
C LEU A 134 -0.68 13.20 -6.79
N ILE A 135 -0.82 14.52 -6.60
CA ILE A 135 -2.13 15.21 -6.66
C ILE A 135 -2.80 14.99 -8.02
N HIS A 136 -2.05 15.13 -9.12
CA HIS A 136 -2.55 14.87 -10.47
C HIS A 136 -3.07 13.45 -10.62
N ASN A 137 -2.30 12.45 -10.18
CA ASN A 137 -2.66 11.05 -10.25
C ASN A 137 -3.90 10.72 -9.40
N LEU A 138 -4.01 11.29 -8.20
CA LEU A 138 -5.17 11.12 -7.33
C LEU A 138 -6.45 11.75 -7.92
N LYS A 139 -6.34 12.96 -8.51
CA LYS A 139 -7.46 13.62 -9.23
C LYS A 139 -7.96 12.75 -10.40
N ALA A 140 -7.04 12.18 -11.18
CA ALA A 140 -7.38 11.28 -12.29
C ALA A 140 -8.05 9.99 -11.78
N PHE A 141 -7.50 9.40 -10.72
CA PHE A 141 -8.04 8.19 -10.09
C PHE A 141 -9.48 8.41 -9.59
N GLU A 142 -9.76 9.50 -8.88
CA GLU A 142 -11.11 9.82 -8.42
C GLU A 142 -12.09 10.02 -9.57
N SER A 143 -11.69 10.77 -10.59
CA SER A 143 -12.52 11.03 -11.77
C SER A 143 -12.94 9.72 -12.46
N SER A 144 -12.05 8.72 -12.47
CA SER A 144 -12.36 7.37 -12.98
C SER A 144 -13.23 6.54 -12.02
N GLY A 145 -13.02 6.66 -10.71
CA GLY A 145 -13.72 5.89 -9.68
C GLY A 145 -15.18 6.31 -9.47
N LEU A 146 -15.50 7.61 -9.66
CA LEU A 146 -16.85 8.17 -9.56
C LEU A 146 -17.87 7.47 -10.47
N SER A 147 -17.43 7.00 -11.66
CA SER A 147 -18.30 6.25 -12.57
C SER A 147 -18.55 4.80 -12.15
N SER A 148 -17.71 4.25 -11.25
CA SER A 148 -17.69 2.82 -10.94
C SER A 148 -18.22 2.49 -9.54
N GLY A 149 -18.63 3.51 -8.77
CA GLY A 149 -19.21 3.34 -7.43
C GLY A 149 -18.18 2.99 -6.35
N PHE A 150 -16.88 3.14 -6.63
CA PHE A 150 -15.83 2.94 -5.63
C PHE A 150 -15.54 4.22 -4.86
N THR A 151 -15.39 4.08 -3.54
CA THR A 151 -14.88 5.14 -2.67
C THR A 151 -13.37 5.25 -2.93
N GLY A 152 -12.88 6.40 -3.41
CA GLY A 152 -11.46 6.62 -3.73
C GLY A 152 -10.50 6.43 -2.55
N ILE A 153 -9.32 7.06 -2.62
CA ILE A 153 -8.33 6.92 -1.54
C ILE A 153 -8.89 7.49 -0.23
N LYS A 154 -8.86 6.67 0.82
CA LYS A 154 -9.28 7.05 2.18
C LYS A 154 -8.10 7.38 3.07
N GLN A 155 -6.96 6.73 2.84
CA GLN A 155 -5.74 6.90 3.63
C GLN A 155 -4.55 7.11 2.70
N LEU A 156 -3.83 8.20 2.91
CA LEU A 156 -2.62 8.56 2.18
C LEU A 156 -1.48 8.82 3.17
N LYS A 157 -0.39 8.06 3.05
CA LYS A 157 0.84 8.28 3.82
C LYS A 157 1.96 8.78 2.92
N LEU A 158 2.36 10.03 3.10
CA LEU A 158 3.40 10.68 2.29
C LEU A 158 4.80 10.38 2.82
N GLY A 159 4.96 10.16 4.12
CA GLY A 159 6.28 10.14 4.73
C GLY A 159 7.01 11.49 4.69
N ARG A 160 8.23 11.51 5.23
CA ARG A 160 8.96 12.74 5.59
C ARG A 160 9.56 13.54 4.43
N LEU A 161 9.56 13.00 3.22
CA LEU A 161 10.26 13.61 2.08
C LEU A 161 9.42 14.68 1.36
N PHE A 162 8.10 14.64 1.48
CA PHE A 162 7.24 15.61 0.82
C PHE A 162 7.21 16.91 1.63
N SER A 163 7.61 18.00 0.99
CA SER A 163 7.42 19.34 1.52
C SER A 163 6.10 19.89 0.97
N LEU A 164 5.10 20.02 1.84
CA LEU A 164 3.78 20.51 1.44
C LEU A 164 3.70 22.03 1.60
N LEU A 165 3.23 22.70 0.55
CA LEU A 165 2.65 24.03 0.66
C LEU A 165 1.20 23.91 1.15
N PRO A 166 0.63 24.95 1.77
CA PRO A 166 -0.76 24.93 2.24
C PRO A 166 -1.77 24.58 1.13
N GLU A 167 -1.54 25.08 -0.09
CA GLU A 167 -2.36 24.76 -1.27
C GLU A 167 -2.39 23.27 -1.61
N HIS A 168 -1.24 22.60 -1.57
CA HIS A 168 -1.14 21.15 -1.81
C HIS A 168 -1.88 20.36 -0.75
N TYR A 169 -1.86 20.82 0.49
CA TYR A 169 -2.55 20.15 1.60
C TYR A 169 -4.07 20.25 1.50
N GLU A 170 -4.60 21.42 1.11
CA GLU A 170 -6.03 21.59 0.88
C GLU A 170 -6.52 20.74 -0.30
N ASP A 171 -5.73 20.67 -1.39
CA ASP A 171 -5.99 19.78 -2.52
C ASP A 171 -6.07 18.31 -2.07
N LEU A 172 -5.09 17.83 -1.29
CA LEU A 172 -5.11 16.46 -0.76
C LEU A 172 -6.28 16.21 0.18
N ARG A 173 -6.63 17.17 1.05
CA ARG A 173 -7.80 17.03 1.94
C ARG A 173 -9.11 16.96 1.17
N SER A 174 -9.27 17.75 0.11
CA SER A 174 -10.46 17.74 -0.73
C SER A 174 -10.69 16.37 -1.40
N LEU A 175 -9.59 15.74 -1.83
CA LEU A 175 -9.59 14.40 -2.42
C LEU A 175 -9.99 13.34 -1.38
N LEU A 176 -9.36 13.36 -0.20
CA LEU A 176 -9.58 12.35 0.84
C LEU A 176 -10.91 12.50 1.62
N GLY A 177 -11.48 13.71 1.70
CA GLY A 177 -12.51 14.08 2.68
C GLY A 177 -13.98 13.95 2.27
N ARG A 178 -14.32 13.37 1.11
CA ARG A 178 -15.71 13.42 0.58
C ARG A 178 -16.70 12.42 1.20
N ASN A 179 -16.29 11.56 2.13
CA ASN A 179 -17.11 10.44 2.60
C ASN A 179 -17.42 10.37 4.11
N GLU A 180 -17.17 11.43 4.89
CA GLU A 180 -17.61 11.46 6.30
C GLU A 180 -18.41 12.71 6.64
N VAL A 181 -19.62 12.80 6.07
CA VAL A 181 -20.66 13.68 6.60
C VAL A 181 -21.24 13.00 7.84
N GLY A 182 -20.65 13.28 9.00
CA GLY A 182 -21.24 12.98 10.29
C GLY A 182 -20.50 11.94 11.12
N CYS A 183 -19.26 12.22 11.54
CA CYS A 183 -18.77 11.77 12.83
C CYS A 183 -17.87 12.87 13.41
N GLN A 184 -18.04 13.13 14.70
CA GLN A 184 -17.13 13.99 15.48
C GLN A 184 -15.68 13.54 15.29
N PRO A 185 -14.67 14.41 15.48
CA PRO A 185 -13.27 13.98 15.41
C PRO A 185 -13.06 12.83 16.40
N ILE A 186 -13.07 11.60 15.88
CA ILE A 186 -12.72 10.40 16.62
C ILE A 186 -11.34 10.69 17.16
N ALA A 187 -11.14 10.54 18.47
CA ALA A 187 -9.86 10.78 19.12
C ALA A 187 -8.78 10.00 18.36
N SER A 188 -8.01 10.70 17.53
CA SER A 188 -7.04 10.11 16.63
C SER A 188 -6.07 9.25 17.45
N LYS A 189 -5.78 8.03 17.01
CA LYS A 189 -4.79 7.19 17.69
C LYS A 189 -3.47 7.98 17.79
N PRO A 190 -2.83 8.02 18.97
CA PRO A 190 -1.63 8.82 19.16
C PRO A 190 -0.49 8.35 18.25
N GLN A 191 0.24 9.29 17.64
CA GLN A 191 1.36 9.03 16.76
C GLN A 191 2.68 9.09 17.51
N PHE A 192 3.29 7.95 17.79
CA PHE A 192 4.59 7.96 18.47
C PHE A 192 5.75 8.07 17.49
N TYR A 193 6.80 8.75 17.94
CA TYR A 193 8.06 8.82 17.20
C TYR A 193 8.81 7.50 17.36
N HIS A 194 8.86 6.71 16.29
CA HIS A 194 9.74 5.54 16.20
C HIS A 194 10.49 5.57 14.88
N CYS A 195 11.82 5.51 14.96
CA CYS A 195 12.65 5.30 13.79
C CYS A 195 12.62 3.79 13.47
N GLY A 196 11.96 3.39 12.38
CA GLY A 196 12.17 2.06 11.80
C GLY A 196 11.06 1.02 11.93
N VAL A 197 9.87 1.35 12.43
CA VAL A 197 8.73 0.44 12.26
C VAL A 197 7.92 0.90 11.05
N SER A 198 8.25 0.33 9.90
CA SER A 198 7.41 0.32 8.70
C SER A 198 6.18 -0.53 8.98
N SER A 199 5.36 -0.12 9.94
CA SER A 199 4.04 -0.69 10.10
C SER A 199 3.06 0.25 9.40
N LEU A 200 2.68 -0.16 8.19
CA LEU A 200 1.25 -0.20 7.92
C LEU A 200 0.60 -1.19 8.90
N ALA A 201 0.65 -0.89 10.20
CA ALA A 201 -0.42 -1.31 11.06
C ALA A 201 -1.63 -0.60 10.47
N CYS A 202 -2.43 -1.37 9.75
CA CYS A 202 -3.62 -1.01 8.98
C CYS A 202 -4.75 -0.42 9.84
N ASP A 203 -4.40 0.32 10.89
CA ASP A 203 -5.23 0.58 12.05
C ASP A 203 -5.26 2.07 12.42
N ASP A 204 -4.57 2.92 11.66
CA ASP A 204 -4.69 4.37 11.81
C ASP A 204 -5.86 4.85 10.95
N ASP A 205 -6.89 5.40 11.59
CA ASP A 205 -8.08 5.96 10.92
C ASP A 205 -7.79 7.32 10.26
N ARG A 206 -6.57 7.86 10.41
CA ARG A 206 -6.19 9.13 9.80
C ARG A 206 -6.12 9.05 8.28
N ALA A 207 -6.77 10.03 7.64
CA ALA A 207 -6.77 10.17 6.20
C ALA A 207 -5.39 10.56 5.63
N ILE A 208 -4.62 11.39 6.35
CA ILE A 208 -3.27 11.81 5.95
C ILE A 208 -2.33 11.81 7.16
N ASP A 209 -1.05 11.48 6.96
CA ASP A 209 -0.02 11.36 8.00
C ASP A 209 0.71 12.68 8.34
N ILE A 210 0.32 13.78 7.70
CA ILE A 210 0.89 15.12 7.89
C ILE A 210 -0.16 16.05 8.49
N GLU A 211 0.26 16.86 9.44
CA GLU A 211 -0.61 17.80 10.16
C GLU A 211 0.10 19.15 10.35
N ILE A 212 -0.66 20.20 10.66
CA ILE A 212 -0.08 21.48 11.05
C ILE A 212 0.52 21.33 12.45
N CYS A 213 1.82 21.54 12.57
CA CYS A 213 2.51 21.49 13.86
C CYS A 213 2.05 22.65 14.76
N PRO A 214 1.57 22.40 15.98
CA PRO A 214 1.10 23.48 16.87
C PRO A 214 2.22 24.45 17.28
N GLU A 215 3.47 23.99 17.32
CA GLU A 215 4.62 24.81 17.72
C GLU A 215 5.15 25.74 16.62
N CYS A 216 5.22 25.24 15.37
CA CYS A 216 5.84 25.99 14.27
C CYS A 216 4.91 26.31 13.11
N GLN A 217 3.64 25.90 13.19
CA GLN A 217 2.59 26.17 12.21
C GLN A 217 2.90 25.68 10.78
N ASN A 218 3.85 24.75 10.64
CA ASN A 218 4.22 24.13 9.37
C ASN A 218 3.60 22.74 9.23
N LEU A 219 3.31 22.33 8.00
CA LEU A 219 2.84 20.99 7.66
C LEU A 219 3.97 19.97 7.84
N LYS A 220 3.89 19.16 8.89
CA LYS A 220 4.90 18.16 9.26
C LYS A 220 4.25 16.93 9.89
N PHE A 221 5.05 15.88 10.08
CA PHE A 221 4.67 14.80 10.99
C PHE A 221 4.60 15.35 12.40
N VAL A 222 3.44 15.21 13.03
CA VAL A 222 3.22 15.62 14.41
C VAL A 222 3.17 14.38 15.28
N TYR A 223 3.98 14.34 16.31
CA TYR A 223 4.11 13.18 17.19
C TYR A 223 3.62 13.50 18.58
N ASP A 224 3.00 12.52 19.22
CA ASP A 224 2.60 12.47 20.61
C ASP A 224 3.71 11.84 21.47
N CYS A 225 3.70 12.15 22.77
CA CYS A 225 4.62 11.52 23.72
C CYS A 225 4.02 10.23 24.31
N PRO A 226 4.76 9.10 24.30
CA PRO A 226 4.32 7.87 24.95
C PRO A 226 4.42 7.92 26.48
N SER A 227 5.02 8.96 27.06
CA SER A 227 5.12 9.11 28.53
C SER A 227 3.78 9.54 29.14
N GLU A 228 3.29 8.78 30.13
CA GLU A 228 2.08 9.12 30.88
C GLU A 228 2.19 10.47 31.59
N SER A 229 3.38 10.80 32.13
CA SER A 229 3.65 12.10 32.75
C SER A 229 3.52 13.28 31.80
N CYS A 230 3.75 13.07 30.50
CA CYS A 230 3.56 14.10 29.48
C CYS A 230 2.08 14.21 29.10
N ARG A 231 1.37 13.07 29.00
CA ARG A 231 -0.08 13.05 28.71
C ARG A 231 -0.91 13.69 29.82
N ALA A 232 -0.47 13.53 31.08
CA ALA A 232 -1.12 14.14 32.24
C ALA A 232 -1.07 15.69 32.22
N LYS A 233 -0.18 16.30 31.43
CA LYS A 233 -0.07 17.76 31.26
C LYS A 233 -1.02 18.31 30.18
N GLY A 234 -1.80 17.46 29.52
CA GLY A 234 -2.65 17.80 28.39
C GLY A 234 -2.11 17.24 27.06
N LEU A 235 -3.02 16.91 26.14
CA LEU A 235 -2.68 16.28 24.85
C LEU A 235 -1.77 17.19 23.98
N ASP A 236 -1.94 18.50 24.05
CA ASP A 236 -1.23 19.43 23.17
C ASP A 236 0.17 19.80 23.68
N HIS A 237 0.45 19.62 24.97
CA HIS A 237 1.68 20.14 25.61
C HIS A 237 2.95 19.42 25.17
N CYS A 238 2.82 18.20 24.66
CA CYS A 238 3.94 17.40 24.16
C CYS A 238 3.62 16.83 22.78
N ARG A 239 2.87 17.60 21.97
CA ARG A 239 2.46 17.24 20.63
C ARG A 239 3.09 18.22 19.64
N ALA A 240 4.06 17.77 18.87
CA ALA A 240 4.76 18.63 17.91
C ALA A 240 5.53 17.80 16.88
N CYS A 241 6.04 18.49 15.86
CA CYS A 241 6.99 17.87 14.94
C CYS A 241 8.33 17.56 15.61
N ASP A 242 9.08 16.64 15.01
CA ASP A 242 10.37 16.18 15.52
C ASP A 242 11.48 17.24 15.52
N SER A 243 11.29 18.33 14.77
CA SER A 243 12.18 19.50 14.79
C SER A 243 11.89 20.43 15.97
N CYS A 244 10.64 20.49 16.43
CA CYS A 244 10.20 21.37 17.52
C CYS A 244 10.40 20.70 18.89
N ILE A 245 10.04 19.42 19.00
CA ILE A 245 10.26 18.62 20.20
C ILE A 245 11.13 17.43 19.82
N ILE A 246 12.38 17.46 20.29
CA ILE A 246 13.34 16.38 20.07
C ILE A 246 12.92 15.16 20.91
N ARG A 247 12.83 14.00 20.26
CA ARG A 247 12.40 12.74 20.88
C ARG A 247 13.47 11.67 20.78
N CYS A 248 13.49 10.78 21.76
CA CYS A 248 14.37 9.61 21.77
C CYS A 248 13.96 8.67 20.65
N SER A 249 14.90 8.28 19.80
CA SER A 249 14.65 7.36 18.68
C SER A 249 14.26 5.95 19.11
N GLN A 250 14.67 5.53 20.32
CA GLN A 250 14.39 4.21 20.87
C GLN A 250 12.99 4.13 21.49
N CYS A 251 12.61 5.12 22.32
CA CYS A 251 11.38 5.05 23.10
C CYS A 251 10.33 6.11 22.75
N GLY A 252 10.60 7.02 21.80
CA GLY A 252 9.67 8.05 21.33
C GLY A 252 9.37 9.20 22.32
N ARG A 253 9.92 9.14 23.53
CA ARG A 253 9.73 10.15 24.59
C ARG A 253 10.49 11.43 24.29
N CYS A 254 9.96 12.57 24.70
CA CYS A 254 10.63 13.87 24.63
C CYS A 254 11.97 13.82 25.40
N MET A 255 13.08 14.29 24.81
CA MET A 255 14.41 14.14 25.41
C MET A 255 14.81 15.25 26.39
N LYS A 256 14.20 16.44 26.32
CA LYS A 256 14.52 17.54 27.23
C LYS A 256 13.26 18.31 27.60
N ASP A 257 12.89 18.21 28.87
CA ASP A 257 12.09 19.12 29.69
C ASP A 257 10.84 19.73 29.04
N CYS A 258 9.67 19.15 29.37
CA CYS A 258 8.40 19.84 29.29
C CYS A 258 8.53 21.22 29.99
N ARG A 259 8.45 22.30 29.23
CA ARG A 259 8.24 23.65 29.78
C ARG A 259 7.01 23.67 30.68
#